data_AF-A0A9D7KIN2-F1
#
_entry.id   AF-A0A9D7KIN2-F1
#
_cell.length_a   1.000
_cell.length_b   1.000
_cell.length_c   1.000
_cell.angle_alpha   90.00
_cell.angle_beta   90.00
_cell.angle_gamma   90.00
#
_symmetry.space_group_name_H-M   'P 1'
#
loop_
_entity.id
_entity.type
_entity.pdbx_description
1 polymer ?
#
loop_
_entity_poly.entity_id
_entity_poly.type
_entity_poly.pdbx_seq_one_letter_code
_entity_poly.pdbx_strand_id
1 'polypeptide(L)'
;MTLKIEGNYTLTDSLIIEDGGVLTLEPGSTLNLDSASSVYCAGDIYINGTETNKVTINFLQPNESKQNSIYLGRESSAIIKYAQIKNGYSGITATNGFDTLIIDNCNFTNISHSALLLNGNGYDNAKIKNNTYTNCDYAGFFSNLATVAVNSDSANTTSGYYFSGIEYALPKEGLVTIKLFDITGRLVKQLVNEQKPSGRHKTTIESGNLASGIYIYSLRVNDININKKLVILK
;
A
#
# COMPACT_ATOMS: atom_id res chain seq x y z
N MET A 1 -4.92 18.15 19.45
CA MET A 1 -4.72 19.41 18.69
C MET A 1 -5.21 19.18 17.27
N THR A 2 -5.92 20.14 16.65
CA THR A 2 -6.44 19.98 15.29
C THR A 2 -5.81 20.99 14.36
N LEU A 3 -5.19 20.52 13.28
CA LEU A 3 -4.68 21.32 12.18
C LEU A 3 -5.61 21.16 10.97
N LYS A 4 -6.10 22.29 10.44
CA LYS A 4 -7.04 22.33 9.32
C LYS A 4 -6.43 23.07 8.14
N ILE A 5 -6.57 22.51 6.94
CA ILE A 5 -6.06 23.05 5.67
C ILE A 5 -7.25 23.26 4.73
N GLU A 6 -7.53 24.52 4.38
CA GLU A 6 -8.69 24.92 3.56
C GLU A 6 -8.30 25.57 2.22
N GLY A 7 -7.01 25.57 1.88
CA GLY A 7 -6.47 26.27 0.71
C GLY A 7 -5.17 25.65 0.23
N ASN A 8 -4.32 26.45 -0.40
CA ASN A 8 -3.05 26.00 -0.97
C ASN A 8 -1.89 26.30 -0.01
N TYR A 9 -1.21 25.26 0.45
CA TYR A 9 -0.06 25.35 1.34
C TYR A 9 1.14 24.64 0.72
N THR A 10 2.32 25.18 0.96
CA THR A 10 3.59 24.52 0.63
C THR A 10 4.40 24.40 1.89
N LEU A 11 4.76 23.17 2.24
CA LEU A 11 5.64 22.86 3.35
C LEU A 11 7.04 22.57 2.81
N THR A 12 8.04 23.24 3.36
CA THR A 12 9.45 22.98 3.07
C THR A 12 10.08 21.99 4.05
N ASP A 13 9.39 21.71 5.15
CA ASP A 13 9.75 20.73 6.17
C ASP A 13 8.60 19.74 6.40
N SER A 14 8.93 18.59 6.98
CA SER A 14 7.94 17.55 7.23
C SER A 14 6.94 17.96 8.32
N LEU A 15 5.67 17.61 8.10
CA LEU A 15 4.61 17.82 9.07
C LEU A 15 4.51 16.61 10.00
N ILE A 16 4.49 16.85 11.30
CA ILE A 16 4.32 15.81 12.32
C ILE A 16 2.98 16.03 13.02
N ILE A 17 2.13 15.00 13.00
CA ILE A 17 0.89 14.92 13.76
C ILE A 17 1.12 13.89 14.85
N GLU A 18 1.25 14.37 16.08
CA GLU A 18 1.45 13.52 17.26
C GLU A 18 0.19 12.75 17.63
N ASP A 19 0.32 11.82 18.57
CA ASP A 19 -0.81 11.07 19.14
C ASP A 19 -1.90 12.01 19.70
N GLY A 20 -3.17 11.67 19.45
CA GLY A 20 -4.32 12.55 19.72
C GLY A 20 -4.37 13.86 18.89
N GLY A 21 -3.43 14.04 17.96
CA GLY A 21 -3.45 15.08 16.94
C GLY A 21 -4.41 14.73 15.80
N VAL A 22 -4.98 15.74 15.15
CA VAL A 22 -5.86 15.57 14.00
C VAL A 22 -5.42 16.50 12.88
N LEU A 23 -5.17 15.96 11.69
CA LEU A 23 -4.99 16.73 10.46
C LEU A 23 -6.22 16.60 9.57
N THR A 24 -6.77 17.71 9.13
CA THR A 24 -7.91 17.75 8.21
C THR A 24 -7.60 18.60 6.99
N LEU A 25 -7.78 18.04 5.80
CA LEU A 25 -7.74 18.76 4.52
C LEU A 25 -9.16 18.83 3.95
N GLU A 26 -9.64 20.05 3.74
CA GLU A 26 -10.99 20.33 3.24
C GLU A 26 -11.08 20.22 1.70
N PRO A 27 -12.29 20.02 1.14
CA PRO A 27 -12.48 19.93 -0.31
C PRO A 27 -11.80 21.07 -1.09
N GLY A 28 -11.10 20.72 -2.16
CA GLY A 28 -10.40 21.68 -3.03
C GLY A 28 -9.07 22.21 -2.49
N SER A 29 -8.67 21.85 -1.27
CA SER A 29 -7.36 22.24 -0.72
C SER A 29 -6.19 21.56 -1.43
N THR A 30 -5.01 22.20 -1.41
CA THR A 30 -3.77 21.64 -1.92
C THR A 30 -2.68 21.71 -0.86
N LEU A 31 -2.00 20.58 -0.63
CA LEU A 31 -0.79 20.51 0.17
C LEU A 31 0.38 20.10 -0.72
N ASN A 32 1.33 21.02 -0.93
CA ASN A 32 2.61 20.74 -1.56
C ASN A 32 3.64 20.40 -0.47
N LEU A 33 4.35 19.29 -0.65
CA LEU A 33 5.42 18.84 0.23
C LEU A 33 6.74 18.98 -0.54
N ASP A 34 7.42 20.10 -0.34
CA ASP A 34 8.66 20.45 -1.02
C ASP A 34 9.90 19.93 -0.30
N SER A 35 11.05 19.94 -0.97
CA SER A 35 12.32 19.46 -0.44
C SER A 35 12.27 18.01 0.06
N ALA A 36 11.46 17.18 -0.62
CA ALA A 36 11.16 15.80 -0.21
C ALA A 36 10.53 15.67 1.19
N SER A 37 9.78 16.69 1.63
CA SER A 37 9.03 16.65 2.90
C SER A 37 7.95 15.58 2.91
N SER A 38 7.58 15.14 4.11
CA SER A 38 6.57 14.11 4.35
C SER A 38 5.53 14.55 5.37
N VAL A 39 4.46 13.78 5.48
CA VAL A 39 3.55 13.85 6.64
C VAL A 39 3.80 12.61 7.48
N TYR A 40 4.09 12.79 8.77
CA TYR A 40 4.19 11.72 9.74
C TYR A 40 3.02 11.82 10.70
N CYS A 41 2.12 10.84 10.69
CA CYS A 41 0.88 10.89 11.46
C CYS A 41 0.79 9.74 12.44
N ALA A 42 0.87 10.03 13.74
CA ALA A 42 0.56 9.10 14.82
C ALA A 42 -0.87 9.26 15.35
N GLY A 43 -1.54 10.39 15.08
CA GLY A 43 -2.96 10.60 15.36
C GLY A 43 -3.85 10.32 14.15
N ASP A 44 -4.83 11.18 13.92
CA ASP A 44 -5.82 11.02 12.84
C ASP A 44 -5.56 11.93 11.64
N ILE A 45 -5.79 11.41 10.44
CA ILE A 45 -5.78 12.18 9.19
C ILE A 45 -7.07 12.01 8.41
N TYR A 46 -7.68 13.14 8.06
CA TYR A 46 -8.90 13.22 7.26
C TYR A 46 -8.62 14.05 5.99
N ILE A 47 -8.66 13.39 4.84
CA ILE A 47 -8.58 14.05 3.53
C ILE A 47 -9.97 13.99 2.90
N ASN A 48 -10.69 15.11 2.98
CA ASN A 48 -12.13 15.17 2.75
C ASN A 48 -12.45 15.79 1.38
N GLY A 49 -11.92 15.25 0.29
CA GLY A 49 -12.30 15.72 -1.04
C GLY A 49 -13.76 15.40 -1.38
N THR A 50 -14.24 16.00 -2.46
CA THR A 50 -15.49 15.60 -3.14
C THR A 50 -15.23 15.32 -4.61
N GLU A 51 -16.21 14.74 -5.30
CA GLU A 51 -16.12 14.45 -6.75
C GLU A 51 -15.75 15.70 -7.57
N THR A 52 -16.32 16.86 -7.22
CA THR A 52 -16.09 18.14 -7.88
C THR A 52 -14.90 18.93 -7.32
N ASN A 53 -14.63 18.80 -6.02
CA ASN A 53 -13.58 19.54 -5.31
C ASN A 53 -12.62 18.56 -4.64
N LYS A 54 -11.77 17.92 -5.45
CA LYS A 54 -10.76 16.98 -4.96
C LYS A 54 -9.70 17.69 -4.13
N VAL A 55 -9.21 17.02 -3.09
CA VAL A 55 -8.00 17.48 -2.36
C VAL A 55 -6.76 17.07 -3.13
N THR A 56 -5.76 17.94 -3.24
CA THR A 56 -4.47 17.61 -3.87
C THR A 56 -3.37 17.48 -2.83
N ILE A 57 -2.67 16.33 -2.82
CA ILE A 57 -1.37 16.16 -2.16
C ILE A 57 -0.31 16.03 -3.25
N ASN A 58 0.65 16.95 -3.26
CA ASN A 58 1.69 17.00 -4.28
C ASN A 58 3.06 16.93 -3.63
N PHE A 59 3.76 15.82 -3.84
CA PHE A 59 5.13 15.66 -3.41
C PHE A 59 6.07 16.31 -4.43
N LEU A 60 7.06 17.08 -3.97
CA LEU A 60 8.05 17.70 -4.85
C LEU A 60 9.45 17.20 -4.49
N GLN A 61 10.23 16.94 -5.54
CA GLN A 61 11.63 16.53 -5.47
C GLN A 61 11.96 15.23 -4.69
N PRO A 62 11.10 14.18 -4.65
CA PRO A 62 11.53 12.91 -4.07
C PRO A 62 12.58 12.20 -4.91
N ASN A 63 13.39 11.37 -4.26
CA ASN A 63 14.30 10.44 -4.91
C ASN A 63 14.62 9.26 -3.99
N GLU A 64 15.39 8.29 -4.49
CA GLU A 64 15.76 7.07 -3.74
C GLU A 64 16.44 7.35 -2.39
N SER A 65 17.18 8.46 -2.27
CA SER A 65 17.87 8.87 -1.04
C SER A 65 17.03 9.76 -0.11
N LYS A 66 15.97 10.37 -0.65
CA LYS A 66 15.03 11.23 0.08
C LYS A 66 13.60 10.82 -0.26
N GLN A 67 13.18 9.74 0.37
CA GLN A 67 11.88 9.11 0.18
C GLN A 67 10.81 9.91 0.93
N ASN A 68 9.72 10.27 0.26
CA ASN A 68 8.58 10.92 0.90
C ASN A 68 7.29 10.12 0.77
N SER A 69 6.42 10.34 1.74
CA SER A 69 5.11 9.73 1.80
C SER A 69 4.22 10.44 2.82
N ILE A 70 2.95 10.02 2.89
CA ILE A 70 2.14 10.14 4.10
C ILE A 70 2.39 8.87 4.92
N TYR A 71 3.15 8.98 5.99
CA TYR A 71 3.46 7.89 6.90
C TYR A 71 2.40 7.81 8.01
N LEU A 72 1.72 6.68 8.07
CA LEU A 72 0.77 6.34 9.11
C LEU A 72 1.49 5.52 10.19
N GLY A 73 1.54 6.10 11.38
CA GLY A 73 2.11 5.51 12.58
C GLY A 73 1.20 4.45 13.19
N ARG A 74 1.70 3.79 14.23
CA ARG A 74 0.97 2.76 14.97
C ARG A 74 -0.35 3.34 15.51
N GLU A 75 -1.45 2.60 15.34
CA GLU A 75 -2.78 2.94 15.87
C GLU A 75 -3.38 4.25 15.31
N SER A 76 -2.75 4.85 14.29
CA SER A 76 -3.33 5.99 13.57
C SER A 76 -4.60 5.60 12.80
N SER A 77 -5.48 6.58 12.58
CA SER A 77 -6.60 6.43 11.64
C SER A 77 -6.49 7.38 10.45
N ALA A 78 -6.77 6.86 9.26
CA ALA A 78 -6.77 7.60 8.02
C ALA A 78 -8.05 7.35 7.22
N ILE A 79 -8.77 8.43 6.91
CA ILE A 79 -9.89 8.40 5.97
C ILE A 79 -9.57 9.39 4.85
N ILE A 80 -9.35 8.86 3.66
CA ILE A 80 -8.88 9.59 2.49
C ILE A 80 -9.88 9.37 1.37
N LYS A 81 -10.57 10.44 0.99
CA LYS A 81 -11.63 10.39 -0.02
C LYS A 81 -11.42 11.46 -1.08
N TYR A 82 -11.66 11.10 -2.34
CA TYR A 82 -11.62 12.02 -3.48
C TYR A 82 -10.33 12.87 -3.51
N ALA A 83 -9.18 12.22 -3.33
CA ALA A 83 -7.88 12.87 -3.28
C ALA A 83 -7.09 12.64 -4.58
N GLN A 84 -6.24 13.59 -4.94
CA GLN A 84 -5.21 13.46 -5.97
C GLN A 84 -3.84 13.44 -5.29
N ILE A 85 -3.20 12.28 -5.23
CA ILE A 85 -1.89 12.09 -4.56
C ILE A 85 -0.85 11.83 -5.64
N LYS A 86 0.14 12.72 -5.77
CA LYS A 86 1.00 12.72 -6.96
C LYS A 86 2.47 13.01 -6.71
N ASN A 87 3.31 12.53 -7.63
CA ASN A 87 4.74 12.82 -7.74
C ASN A 87 5.60 12.37 -6.54
N GLY A 88 5.08 11.46 -5.70
CA GLY A 88 5.76 10.98 -4.50
C GLY A 88 6.70 9.82 -4.77
N TYR A 89 7.61 9.57 -3.82
CA TYR A 89 8.29 8.28 -3.77
C TYR A 89 7.28 7.19 -3.45
N SER A 90 6.56 7.31 -2.33
CA SER A 90 5.37 6.52 -2.02
C SER A 90 4.18 7.42 -1.73
N GLY A 91 2.96 7.02 -2.08
CA GLY A 91 1.78 7.83 -1.80
C GLY A 91 1.44 7.83 -0.31
N ILE A 92 1.01 6.68 0.20
CA ILE A 92 0.69 6.44 1.61
C ILE A 92 1.42 5.19 2.08
N THR A 93 2.08 5.29 3.23
CA THR A 93 2.85 4.21 3.84
C THR A 93 2.33 3.94 5.25
N ALA A 94 1.83 2.74 5.50
CA ALA A 94 1.41 2.29 6.82
C ALA A 94 2.15 0.99 7.16
N THR A 95 3.16 1.06 8.05
CA THR A 95 4.12 -0.05 8.26
C THR A 95 4.06 -0.70 9.64
N ASN A 96 3.29 -0.13 10.58
CA ASN A 96 3.28 -0.55 11.99
C ASN A 96 1.86 -0.82 12.55
N GLY A 97 0.90 -1.13 11.66
CA GLY A 97 -0.52 -1.30 12.00
C GLY A 97 -1.26 0.05 12.16
N PHE A 98 -2.56 0.06 11.88
CA PHE A 98 -3.43 1.25 11.96
C PHE A 98 -4.81 0.83 12.47
N ASP A 99 -5.56 1.72 13.12
CA ASP A 99 -6.91 1.38 13.58
C ASP A 99 -7.90 1.36 12.40
N THR A 100 -8.04 2.50 11.71
CA THR A 100 -8.89 2.61 10.51
C THR A 100 -8.08 3.10 9.31
N LEU A 101 -8.17 2.40 8.18
CA LEU A 101 -7.71 2.90 6.89
C LEU A 101 -8.80 2.76 5.82
N ILE A 102 -9.26 3.91 5.34
CA ILE A 102 -10.23 4.01 4.24
C ILE A 102 -9.64 4.87 3.14
N ILE A 103 -9.57 4.32 1.93
CA ILE A 103 -9.09 5.02 0.73
C ILE A 103 -10.11 4.82 -0.38
N ASP A 104 -10.80 5.89 -0.74
CA ASP A 104 -11.99 5.82 -1.60
C ASP A 104 -12.00 6.94 -2.65
N ASN A 105 -12.18 6.59 -3.93
CA ASN A 105 -12.26 7.55 -5.03
C ASN A 105 -11.00 8.42 -5.21
N CYS A 106 -9.81 7.90 -4.90
CA CYS A 106 -8.54 8.62 -5.02
C CYS A 106 -7.81 8.34 -6.35
N ASN A 107 -7.02 9.31 -6.80
CA ASN A 107 -6.16 9.22 -7.96
C ASN A 107 -4.70 9.33 -7.52
N PHE A 108 -3.93 8.28 -7.79
CA PHE A 108 -2.49 8.25 -7.57
C PHE A 108 -1.77 8.38 -8.91
N THR A 109 -0.87 9.36 -9.03
CA THR A 109 -0.15 9.61 -10.29
C THR A 109 1.34 9.85 -10.10
N ASN A 110 2.17 9.30 -10.99
CA ASN A 110 3.63 9.47 -10.98
C ASN A 110 4.27 9.09 -9.62
N ILE A 111 4.00 7.89 -9.13
CA ILE A 111 4.58 7.39 -7.89
C ILE A 111 5.74 6.43 -8.21
N SER A 112 6.95 6.73 -7.77
CA SER A 112 8.16 5.98 -8.15
C SER A 112 8.47 4.75 -7.28
N HIS A 113 7.64 4.45 -6.30
CA HIS A 113 7.71 3.21 -5.52
C HIS A 113 6.34 2.56 -5.37
N SER A 114 5.58 2.87 -4.31
CA SER A 114 4.25 2.28 -4.08
C SER A 114 3.26 3.39 -3.76
N ALA A 115 2.14 3.46 -4.49
CA ALA A 115 1.11 4.43 -4.17
C ALA A 115 0.49 4.16 -2.80
N LEU A 116 0.31 2.89 -2.46
CA LEU A 116 -0.08 2.39 -1.14
C LEU A 116 0.91 1.30 -0.72
N LEU A 117 1.60 1.52 0.39
CA LEU A 117 2.55 0.58 1.00
C LEU A 117 2.03 0.19 2.39
N LEU A 118 1.35 -0.95 2.50
CA LEU A 118 0.69 -1.40 3.72
C LEU A 118 1.38 -2.63 4.30
N ASN A 119 2.26 -2.42 5.27
CA ASN A 119 2.92 -3.48 6.03
C ASN A 119 2.41 -3.49 7.48
N GLY A 120 1.99 -4.62 8.04
CA GLY A 120 1.48 -4.63 9.43
C GLY A 120 1.49 -6.00 10.08
N ASN A 121 1.50 -6.00 11.43
CA ASN A 121 1.48 -7.20 12.29
C ASN A 121 0.12 -7.40 13.00
N GLY A 122 -0.96 -6.72 12.56
CA GLY A 122 -2.25 -6.62 13.27
C GLY A 122 -3.49 -6.63 12.36
N TYR A 123 -4.66 -6.85 12.97
CA TYR A 123 -5.96 -7.19 12.36
C TYR A 123 -6.67 -5.99 11.68
N ASP A 124 -6.26 -5.60 10.48
CA ASP A 124 -6.73 -4.32 9.93
C ASP A 124 -7.53 -4.50 8.63
N ASN A 125 -8.83 -4.23 8.68
CA ASN A 125 -9.74 -4.26 7.53
C ASN A 125 -9.61 -2.97 6.70
N ALA A 126 -8.43 -2.74 6.10
CA ALA A 126 -8.28 -1.63 5.14
C ALA A 126 -9.34 -1.74 4.05
N LYS A 127 -10.08 -0.64 3.84
CA LYS A 127 -11.12 -0.54 2.81
C LYS A 127 -10.60 0.36 1.70
N ILE A 128 -10.20 -0.26 0.60
CA ILE A 128 -9.62 0.43 -0.55
C ILE A 128 -10.57 0.21 -1.72
N LYS A 129 -11.10 1.28 -2.31
CA LYS A 129 -12.03 1.14 -3.43
C LYS A 129 -12.08 2.36 -4.35
N ASN A 130 -12.48 2.13 -5.59
CA ASN A 130 -12.69 3.17 -6.61
C ASN A 130 -11.45 4.03 -6.89
N ASN A 131 -10.24 3.51 -6.65
CA ASN A 131 -9.02 4.28 -6.85
C ASN A 131 -8.43 4.06 -8.25
N THR A 132 -7.69 5.05 -8.72
CA THR A 132 -6.96 5.00 -9.99
C THR A 132 -5.47 5.16 -9.75
N TYR A 133 -4.64 4.31 -10.36
CA TYR A 133 -3.18 4.35 -10.27
C TYR A 133 -2.60 4.53 -11.67
N THR A 134 -1.93 5.64 -11.95
CA THR A 134 -1.38 5.95 -13.28
C THR A 134 0.10 6.29 -13.16
N ASN A 135 0.96 5.70 -14.00
CA ASN A 135 2.42 5.87 -13.91
C ASN A 135 2.97 5.64 -12.48
N CYS A 136 2.46 4.60 -11.81
CA CYS A 136 2.92 4.19 -10.50
C CYS A 136 3.72 2.89 -10.62
N ASP A 137 4.86 2.82 -9.95
CA ASP A 137 5.57 1.56 -9.78
C ASP A 137 4.79 0.65 -8.82
N TYR A 138 5.07 -0.66 -8.92
CA TYR A 138 4.38 -1.72 -8.17
C TYR A 138 2.83 -1.64 -8.22
N ALA A 139 2.27 -1.10 -9.31
CA ALA A 139 0.83 -0.86 -9.56
C ALA A 139 0.07 -0.17 -8.43
N GLY A 140 0.77 0.64 -7.65
CA GLY A 140 0.13 1.46 -6.65
C GLY A 140 -0.34 0.72 -5.39
N PHE A 141 -0.17 -0.60 -5.28
CA PHE A 141 -0.53 -1.33 -4.06
C PHE A 141 0.47 -2.43 -3.73
N PHE A 142 1.15 -2.29 -2.59
CA PHE A 142 1.98 -3.29 -1.95
C PHE A 142 1.42 -3.56 -0.56
N SER A 143 1.11 -4.82 -0.23
CA SER A 143 0.77 -5.19 1.14
C SER A 143 1.13 -6.60 1.52
N ASN A 144 1.53 -6.77 2.80
CA ASN A 144 1.72 -8.07 3.46
C ASN A 144 0.56 -8.43 4.41
N LEU A 145 -0.52 -7.64 4.47
CA LEU A 145 -1.65 -7.86 5.37
C LEU A 145 -2.40 -9.14 5.00
N ALA A 146 -2.89 -9.87 6.02
CA ALA A 146 -3.60 -11.14 5.84
C ALA A 146 -4.94 -11.00 5.09
N THR A 147 -5.57 -9.82 5.19
CA THR A 147 -6.83 -9.48 4.51
C THR A 147 -6.79 -8.02 4.07
N VAL A 148 -6.89 -7.77 2.77
CA VAL A 148 -7.14 -6.44 2.21
C VAL A 148 -8.30 -6.56 1.23
N ALA A 149 -9.31 -5.69 1.37
CA ALA A 149 -10.38 -5.58 0.40
C ALA A 149 -10.10 -4.40 -0.54
N VAL A 150 -9.70 -4.71 -1.77
CA VAL A 150 -9.54 -3.77 -2.88
C VAL A 150 -10.74 -3.95 -3.82
N ASN A 151 -11.49 -2.90 -4.17
CA ASN A 151 -12.68 -3.05 -5.03
C ASN A 151 -12.78 -1.95 -6.08
N SER A 152 -12.97 -2.33 -7.35
CA SER A 152 -13.18 -1.38 -8.45
C SER A 152 -12.02 -0.40 -8.62
N ASP A 153 -10.81 -0.86 -8.30
CA ASP A 153 -9.58 -0.11 -8.49
C ASP A 153 -9.02 -0.38 -9.89
N SER A 154 -8.48 0.65 -10.55
CA SER A 154 -7.88 0.52 -11.88
C SER A 154 -6.44 1.01 -11.88
N ALA A 155 -5.54 0.21 -12.45
CA ALA A 155 -4.14 0.56 -12.61
C ALA A 155 -3.79 0.63 -14.10
N ASN A 156 -3.29 1.78 -14.54
CA ASN A 156 -2.66 1.99 -15.84
C ASN A 156 -1.16 2.19 -15.61
N THR A 157 -0.46 1.09 -15.36
CA THR A 157 0.95 1.05 -14.97
C THR A 157 1.69 0.00 -15.79
N THR A 158 2.97 0.24 -16.08
CA THR A 158 3.85 -0.68 -16.83
C THR A 158 4.07 -2.02 -16.09
N SER A 159 3.85 -2.02 -14.77
CA SER A 159 4.03 -3.12 -13.83
C SER A 159 2.74 -3.27 -13.02
N GLY A 160 1.93 -4.32 -13.25
CA GLY A 160 0.58 -4.51 -12.65
C GLY A 160 0.58 -4.88 -11.14
N TYR A 161 -0.57 -5.11 -10.47
CA TYR A 161 -0.69 -5.29 -8.99
C TYR A 161 0.32 -6.28 -8.36
N TYR A 162 1.05 -5.89 -7.29
CA TYR A 162 2.03 -6.75 -6.59
C TYR A 162 1.59 -7.07 -5.15
N PHE A 163 1.19 -8.32 -4.87
CA PHE A 163 1.05 -8.80 -3.50
C PHE A 163 2.39 -9.34 -3.01
N SER A 164 3.10 -8.59 -2.18
CA SER A 164 4.26 -9.09 -1.44
C SER A 164 3.74 -9.74 -0.14
N GLY A 165 3.57 -11.05 -0.12
CA GLY A 165 2.86 -11.67 1.01
C GLY A 165 3.41 -12.99 1.50
N ILE A 166 4.45 -13.55 0.87
CA ILE A 166 5.00 -14.83 1.32
C ILE A 166 6.34 -14.58 2.00
N GLU A 167 6.26 -14.28 3.29
CA GLU A 167 7.41 -14.27 4.17
C GLU A 167 7.51 -15.62 4.86
N TYR A 168 8.71 -16.20 4.86
CA TYR A 168 8.97 -17.47 5.51
C TYR A 168 10.37 -17.48 6.12
N ALA A 169 10.50 -18.16 7.27
CA ALA A 169 11.77 -18.35 7.94
C ALA A 169 12.20 -19.80 7.81
N LEU A 170 13.45 -19.99 7.42
CA LEU A 170 14.08 -21.28 7.30
C LEU A 170 15.02 -21.50 8.50
N PRO A 171 14.74 -22.47 9.38
CA PRO A 171 15.62 -22.77 10.51
C PRO A 171 16.96 -23.39 10.06
N LYS A 172 16.96 -24.00 8.86
CA LYS A 172 18.12 -24.55 8.15
C LYS A 172 17.89 -24.40 6.65
N GLU A 173 18.94 -24.48 5.86
CA GLU A 173 18.80 -24.47 4.40
C GLU A 173 17.87 -25.60 3.90
N GLY A 174 17.18 -25.34 2.79
CA GLY A 174 16.25 -26.31 2.21
C GLY A 174 15.76 -25.90 0.83
N LEU A 175 15.27 -26.90 0.07
CA LEU A 175 14.59 -26.66 -1.19
C LEU A 175 13.22 -26.05 -0.88
N VAL A 176 13.00 -24.83 -1.37
CA VAL A 176 11.74 -24.12 -1.22
C VAL A 176 10.98 -24.19 -2.54
N THR A 177 9.75 -24.67 -2.49
CA THR A 177 8.82 -24.62 -3.63
C THR A 177 7.61 -23.80 -3.23
N ILE A 178 7.35 -22.72 -3.98
CA ILE A 178 6.14 -21.92 -3.83
C ILE A 178 5.36 -21.97 -5.13
N LYS A 179 4.10 -22.40 -5.04
CA LYS A 179 3.17 -22.51 -6.18
C LYS A 179 1.89 -21.75 -5.89
N LEU A 180 1.32 -21.12 -6.92
CA LEU A 180 0.04 -20.44 -6.89
C LEU A 180 -0.98 -21.22 -7.69
N PHE A 181 -2.15 -21.46 -7.11
CA PHE A 181 -3.27 -22.19 -7.71
C PHE A 181 -4.51 -21.29 -7.73
N ASP A 182 -5.40 -21.49 -8.71
CA ASP A 182 -6.75 -20.94 -8.63
C ASP A 182 -7.66 -21.82 -7.74
N ILE A 183 -8.88 -21.37 -7.46
CA ILE A 183 -9.83 -22.06 -6.58
C ILE A 183 -10.19 -23.49 -7.04
N THR A 184 -9.97 -23.81 -8.33
CA THR A 184 -10.22 -25.14 -8.88
C THR A 184 -9.04 -26.09 -8.67
N GLY A 185 -7.93 -25.59 -8.10
CA GLY A 185 -6.69 -26.36 -7.90
C GLY A 185 -5.78 -26.39 -9.12
N ARG A 186 -6.09 -25.63 -10.18
CA ARG A 186 -5.21 -25.52 -11.34
C ARG A 186 -3.99 -24.67 -11.00
N LEU A 187 -2.80 -25.16 -11.33
CA LEU A 187 -1.55 -24.42 -11.16
C LEU A 187 -1.54 -23.20 -12.09
N VAL A 188 -1.42 -22.02 -11.49
CA VAL A 188 -1.38 -20.73 -12.18
C VAL A 188 0.07 -20.31 -12.43
N LYS A 189 0.92 -20.38 -11.41
CA LYS A 189 2.33 -19.98 -11.51
C LYS A 189 3.18 -20.71 -10.48
N GLN A 190 4.43 -21.04 -10.84
CA GLN A 190 5.46 -21.42 -9.87
C GLN A 190 6.29 -20.18 -9.56
N LEU A 191 6.28 -19.78 -8.28
CA LEU A 191 6.88 -18.53 -7.81
C LEU A 191 8.33 -18.73 -7.35
N VAL A 192 8.60 -19.85 -6.68
CA VAL A 192 9.93 -20.24 -6.19
C VAL A 192 10.09 -21.74 -6.38
N ASN A 193 11.29 -22.17 -6.78
CA ASN A 193 11.67 -23.57 -6.80
C ASN A 193 13.20 -23.70 -6.77
N GLU A 194 13.79 -23.38 -5.62
CA GLU A 194 15.25 -23.31 -5.48
C GLU A 194 15.71 -23.58 -4.05
N GLN A 195 16.99 -23.92 -3.91
CA GLN A 195 17.62 -24.08 -2.59
C GLN A 195 17.79 -22.70 -1.96
N LYS A 196 17.29 -22.53 -0.74
CA LYS A 196 17.44 -21.29 0.04
C LYS A 196 18.26 -21.55 1.31
N PRO A 197 19.17 -20.63 1.70
CA PRO A 197 19.91 -20.74 2.95
C PRO A 197 19.00 -20.56 4.17
N SER A 198 19.47 -20.91 5.37
CA SER A 198 18.79 -20.57 6.62
C SER A 198 18.62 -19.05 6.74
N GLY A 199 17.48 -18.60 7.28
CA GLY A 199 17.19 -17.18 7.44
C GLY A 199 15.77 -16.81 6.98
N ARG A 200 15.49 -15.50 6.97
CA ARG A 200 14.21 -14.97 6.51
C ARG A 200 14.26 -14.71 5.01
N HIS A 201 13.20 -15.11 4.33
CA HIS A 201 13.04 -14.92 2.90
C HIS A 201 11.69 -14.28 2.61
N LYS A 202 11.62 -13.58 1.47
CA LYS A 202 10.43 -12.91 1.00
C LYS A 202 10.22 -13.22 -0.48
N THR A 203 8.97 -13.43 -0.86
CA THR A 203 8.57 -13.66 -2.25
C THR A 203 7.31 -12.87 -2.56
N THR A 204 7.27 -12.31 -3.77
CA THR A 204 6.18 -11.48 -4.27
C THR A 204 5.34 -12.24 -5.30
N ILE A 205 4.03 -12.07 -5.23
CA ILE A 205 3.05 -12.51 -6.22
C ILE A 205 2.68 -11.31 -7.08
N GLU A 206 3.08 -11.34 -8.34
CA GLU A 206 2.61 -10.38 -9.34
C GLU A 206 1.19 -10.77 -9.77
N SER A 207 0.19 -10.12 -9.18
CA SER A 207 -1.24 -10.31 -9.49
C SER A 207 -1.77 -9.47 -10.64
N GLY A 208 -0.96 -8.57 -11.21
CA GLY A 208 -1.39 -7.68 -12.29
C GLY A 208 -2.13 -8.40 -13.42
N ASN A 209 -1.66 -9.59 -13.78
CA ASN A 209 -2.23 -10.40 -14.87
C ASN A 209 -3.21 -11.48 -14.39
N LEU A 210 -3.53 -11.54 -13.09
CA LEU A 210 -4.49 -12.50 -12.53
C LEU A 210 -5.91 -11.91 -12.57
N ALA A 211 -6.92 -12.73 -12.83
CA ALA A 211 -8.31 -12.30 -12.77
C ALA A 211 -8.74 -12.09 -11.31
N SER A 212 -9.83 -11.34 -11.10
CA SER A 212 -10.50 -11.32 -9.79
C SER A 212 -10.93 -12.74 -9.44
N GLY A 213 -10.63 -13.19 -8.22
CA GLY A 213 -10.93 -14.55 -7.79
C GLY A 213 -10.16 -14.96 -6.53
N ILE A 214 -10.47 -16.17 -6.06
CA ILE A 214 -9.76 -16.79 -4.94
C ILE A 214 -8.62 -17.65 -5.51
N TYR A 215 -7.45 -17.47 -4.93
CA TYR A 215 -6.23 -18.21 -5.21
C TYR A 215 -5.71 -18.86 -3.94
N ILE A 216 -4.91 -19.90 -4.08
CA ILE A 216 -4.24 -20.59 -2.99
C ILE A 216 -2.76 -20.62 -3.33
N TYR A 217 -1.90 -20.10 -2.45
CA TYR A 217 -0.48 -20.37 -2.55
C TYR A 217 -0.09 -21.50 -1.60
N SER A 218 0.78 -22.39 -2.09
CA SER A 218 1.36 -23.52 -1.36
C SER A 218 2.85 -23.27 -1.23
N LEU A 219 3.32 -23.15 0.01
CA LEU A 219 4.73 -23.12 0.38
C LEU A 219 5.12 -24.50 0.88
N ARG A 220 6.07 -25.14 0.19
CA ARG A 220 6.65 -26.42 0.58
C ARG A 220 8.13 -26.25 0.88
N VAL A 221 8.54 -26.75 2.04
CA VAL A 221 9.95 -26.85 2.44
C VAL A 221 10.12 -28.16 3.20
N ASN A 222 10.97 -29.06 2.70
CA ASN A 222 11.11 -30.41 3.25
C ASN A 222 9.73 -31.11 3.34
N ASP A 223 9.36 -31.58 4.53
CA ASP A 223 8.08 -32.24 4.83
C ASP A 223 6.95 -31.26 5.24
N ILE A 224 7.25 -29.96 5.30
CA ILE A 224 6.28 -28.93 5.66
C ILE A 224 5.58 -28.44 4.39
N ASN A 225 4.25 -28.43 4.42
CA ASN A 225 3.43 -27.81 3.40
C ASN A 225 2.43 -26.85 4.06
N ILE A 226 2.51 -25.57 3.69
CA ILE A 226 1.64 -24.51 4.20
C ILE A 226 0.84 -23.97 3.01
N ASN A 227 -0.49 -24.09 3.10
CA ASN A 227 -1.40 -23.49 2.13
C ASN A 227 -2.06 -22.26 2.72
N LYS A 228 -2.12 -21.18 1.94
CA LYS A 228 -2.72 -19.91 2.34
C LYS A 228 -3.58 -19.39 1.22
N LYS A 229 -4.73 -18.82 1.60
CA LYS A 229 -5.69 -18.22 0.68
C LYS A 229 -5.24 -16.80 0.34
N LEU A 230 -5.29 -16.48 -0.95
CA LEU A 230 -5.16 -15.14 -1.49
C LEU A 230 -6.48 -14.78 -2.17
N VAL A 231 -7.02 -13.59 -1.90
CA VAL A 231 -8.23 -13.10 -2.58
C VAL A 231 -7.80 -11.91 -3.42
N ILE A 232 -8.03 -12.01 -4.73
CA ILE A 232 -7.76 -10.92 -5.68
C ILE A 232 -9.11 -10.35 -6.09
N LEU A 233 -9.28 -9.05 -5.88
CA LEU A 233 -10.46 -8.29 -6.28
C LEU A 233 -9.96 -7.09 -7.08
N LYS A 234 -10.34 -7.03 -8.36
CA LYS A 234 -10.19 -5.88 -9.24
C LYS A 234 -11.53 -5.19 -9.37
#